data_AF-F4Q710-F1
#
_entry.id   AF-F4Q710-F1
#
_cell.length_a   1.000
_cell.length_b   1.000
_cell.length_c   1.000
_cell.angle_alpha   90.00
_cell.angle_beta   90.00
_cell.angle_gamma   90.00
#
_symmetry.space_group_name_H-M   'P 1'
#
loop_
_entity.id
_entity.type
_entity.pdbx_description
1 polymer ?
#
loop_
_entity_poly.entity_id
_entity_poly.type
_entity_poly.pdbx_seq_one_letter_code
_entity_poly.pdbx_strand_id
1 'polypeptide(L)'
;MINGTAGFSLPSTIIINNDNSPPNDNPPHLYYHIVSKRYEFDIYIRRLNNGDKTEIISMSIGNCEKVPPANFFPSSLKSLKLIFSSEKSFIAGLLPLGLETLELNNYNGPVTLEYIPDTVTTLTINNIGHPMNTVLPSGLPNLTFRPESESPTMYPSTIRSINYQKRYQHTPTLFILPTYIESFSCDAVEAKTTYQNTVFSLPQIMIINNDDSPLADNPFHFVLPSRVAHLTAGVQVDNYSKFSFRLDTIINYSNVQDLSIIINILNLSISRFEEWMDFSFTHASAALETPLETNCRSYRTPKSCEEHFEDNECL
;
A
#
# COMPACT_ATOMS: atom_id res chain seq x y z
N MET A 1 -50.41 -3.47 -12.21
CA MET A 1 -49.21 -2.66 -12.50
C MET A 1 -49.22 -1.46 -11.59
N ILE A 2 -48.55 -1.53 -10.44
CA ILE A 2 -48.29 -0.37 -9.57
C ILE A 2 -46.84 -0.53 -9.10
N ASN A 3 -45.89 -0.06 -9.91
CA ASN A 3 -44.48 0.08 -9.53
C ASN A 3 -44.21 1.56 -9.33
N GLY A 4 -44.55 2.06 -8.15
CA GLY A 4 -44.14 3.38 -7.67
C GLY A 4 -43.01 3.22 -6.67
N THR A 5 -41.79 2.96 -7.13
CA THR A 5 -40.60 3.07 -6.29
C THR A 5 -40.37 4.56 -6.02
N ALA A 6 -40.82 5.03 -4.85
CA ALA A 6 -40.46 6.35 -4.36
C ALA A 6 -38.93 6.40 -4.18
N GLY A 7 -38.23 6.94 -5.18
CA GLY A 7 -36.79 7.13 -5.15
C GLY A 7 -36.43 8.08 -4.01
N PHE A 8 -35.82 7.55 -2.95
CA PHE A 8 -35.25 8.37 -1.90
C PHE A 8 -33.91 8.91 -2.39
N SER A 9 -33.91 10.13 -2.93
CA SER A 9 -32.67 10.90 -2.97
C SER A 9 -32.42 11.42 -1.56
N LEU A 10 -31.15 11.56 -1.16
CA LEU A 10 -30.86 12.47 -0.05
C LEU A 10 -31.53 13.80 -0.39
N PRO A 11 -32.26 14.45 0.55
CA PRO A 11 -32.75 15.79 0.28
C PRO A 11 -31.54 16.63 -0.10
N SER A 12 -31.68 17.46 -1.15
CA SER A 12 -30.66 18.45 -1.54
C SER A 12 -30.21 19.30 -0.35
N THR A 13 -31.02 19.33 0.70
CA THR A 13 -30.75 19.90 2.00
C THR A 13 -30.82 18.81 3.08
N ILE A 14 -29.70 18.14 3.38
CA ILE A 14 -29.57 17.46 4.67
C ILE A 14 -29.44 18.58 5.71
N ILE A 15 -30.44 18.71 6.59
CA ILE A 15 -30.36 19.59 7.76
C ILE A 15 -29.40 18.90 8.73
N ILE A 16 -28.21 19.45 8.89
CA ILE A 16 -27.20 18.88 9.74
C ILE A 16 -27.12 19.67 11.04
N ASN A 17 -27.32 18.97 12.16
CA ASN A 17 -27.08 19.54 13.48
C ASN A 17 -25.57 19.56 13.73
N ASN A 18 -25.03 20.75 13.94
CA ASN A 18 -23.63 20.96 14.24
C ASN A 18 -23.40 20.56 15.71
N ASP A 19 -22.90 19.33 15.95
CA ASP A 19 -22.40 18.98 17.27
C ASP A 19 -21.00 19.54 17.44
N ASN A 20 -20.92 20.61 18.22
CA ASN A 20 -19.70 21.38 18.48
C ASN A 20 -18.74 20.58 19.38
N SER A 21 -17.93 19.70 18.80
CA SER A 21 -16.69 19.27 19.46
C SER A 21 -15.51 20.11 18.91
N PRO A 22 -14.56 20.52 19.77
CA PRO A 22 -13.59 21.56 19.43
C PRO A 22 -12.49 21.04 18.49
N PRO A 23 -12.06 21.80 17.47
CA PRO A 23 -11.02 21.36 16.56
C PRO A 23 -9.61 21.67 17.09
N ASN A 24 -8.75 20.66 16.99
CA ASN A 24 -7.29 20.78 16.99
C ASN A 24 -6.86 21.39 15.63
N ASP A 25 -6.33 22.62 15.64
CA ASP A 25 -5.50 23.40 14.68
C ASP A 25 -5.39 23.08 13.16
N ASN A 26 -6.30 22.31 12.56
CA ASN A 26 -6.38 22.15 11.11
C ASN A 26 -7.50 23.03 10.51
N PRO A 27 -7.38 23.48 9.24
CA PRO A 27 -8.34 24.37 8.57
C PRO A 27 -9.79 23.86 8.69
N PRO A 28 -10.81 24.73 8.58
CA PRO A 28 -12.19 24.42 8.94
C PRO A 28 -12.82 23.40 7.99
N HIS A 29 -12.47 22.13 8.18
CA HIS A 29 -13.20 21.00 7.67
C HIS A 29 -14.39 20.79 8.60
N LEU A 30 -15.58 21.19 8.13
CA LEU A 30 -16.83 20.89 8.82
C LEU A 30 -17.07 19.39 8.70
N TYR A 31 -16.87 18.68 9.80
CA TYR A 31 -17.24 17.28 9.95
C TYR A 31 -18.63 17.22 10.56
N TYR A 32 -19.46 16.38 9.96
CA TYR A 32 -20.84 16.21 10.35
C TYR A 32 -21.09 14.75 10.65
N HIS A 33 -21.51 14.43 11.87
CA HIS A 33 -21.95 13.10 12.24
C HIS A 33 -23.47 13.02 12.14
N ILE A 34 -23.97 12.19 11.24
CA ILE A 34 -25.41 11.96 11.06
C ILE A 34 -25.69 10.50 11.38
N VAL A 35 -26.45 10.27 12.45
CA VAL A 35 -26.93 8.93 12.83
C VAL A 35 -28.26 8.68 12.12
N SER A 36 -28.27 7.77 11.15
CA SER A 36 -29.52 7.39 10.50
C SER A 36 -30.16 6.21 11.22
N LYS A 37 -31.15 6.47 12.09
CA LYS A 37 -31.93 5.40 12.74
C LYS A 37 -32.62 4.45 11.76
N ARG A 38 -32.91 4.92 10.54
CA ARG A 38 -33.59 4.11 9.51
C ARG A 38 -32.68 3.06 8.89
N TYR A 39 -31.41 3.41 8.70
CA TYR A 39 -30.44 2.57 8.01
C TYR A 39 -29.33 2.02 8.93
N GLU A 40 -29.36 2.40 10.21
CA GLU A 40 -28.48 1.90 11.28
C GLU A 40 -26.99 2.14 11.00
N PHE A 41 -26.65 3.27 10.39
CA PHE A 41 -25.25 3.65 10.13
C PHE A 41 -24.94 5.11 10.46
N ASP A 42 -23.64 5.35 10.67
CA ASP A 42 -23.05 6.66 10.96
C ASP A 42 -22.50 7.28 9.68
N ILE A 43 -22.91 8.51 9.34
CA ILE A 43 -22.38 9.24 8.18
C ILE A 43 -21.47 10.36 8.66
N TYR A 44 -20.26 10.42 8.11
CA TYR A 44 -19.36 11.54 8.20
C TYR A 44 -19.23 12.23 6.85
N ILE A 45 -19.50 13.52 6.80
CA ILE A 45 -19.46 14.30 5.56
C ILE A 45 -18.39 15.38 5.66
N ARG A 46 -17.58 15.51 4.61
CA ARG A 46 -16.72 16.68 4.38
C ARG A 46 -17.19 17.43 3.15
N ARG A 47 -17.33 18.75 3.30
CA ARG A 47 -17.79 19.67 2.26
C ARG A 47 -16.65 20.50 1.71
N LEU A 48 -16.80 20.90 0.45
CA LEU A 48 -16.01 21.96 -0.17
C LEU A 48 -16.94 23.13 -0.45
N ASN A 49 -16.57 24.32 0.04
CA ASN A 49 -17.28 25.55 -0.27
C ASN A 49 -16.59 26.19 -1.49
N ASN A 50 -17.28 26.22 -2.63
CA ASN A 50 -16.78 26.89 -3.83
C ASN A 50 -17.75 28.01 -4.21
N GLY A 51 -17.66 29.14 -3.50
CA GLY A 51 -18.63 30.24 -3.58
C GLY A 51 -20.00 29.86 -3.03
N ASP A 52 -21.05 30.09 -3.81
CA ASP A 52 -22.45 29.83 -3.41
C ASP A 52 -22.84 28.35 -3.47
N LYS A 53 -21.98 27.48 -4.03
CA LYS A 53 -22.26 26.05 -4.17
C LYS A 53 -21.52 25.26 -3.10
N THR A 54 -22.29 24.53 -2.31
CA THR A 54 -21.77 23.54 -1.36
C THR A 54 -21.84 22.16 -2.01
N GLU A 55 -20.70 21.51 -2.20
CA GLU A 55 -20.63 20.15 -2.74
C GLU A 55 -20.12 19.18 -1.68
N ILE A 56 -20.74 18.00 -1.63
CA ILE A 56 -20.25 16.88 -0.82
C ILE A 56 -19.20 16.15 -1.65
N ILE A 57 -17.94 16.25 -1.22
CA ILE A 57 -16.79 15.68 -1.94
C ILE A 57 -16.27 14.40 -1.27
N SER A 58 -16.49 14.23 0.03
CA SER A 58 -16.05 13.05 0.77
C SER A 58 -17.08 12.61 1.79
N MET A 59 -17.30 11.30 1.86
CA MET A 59 -18.25 10.66 2.77
C MET A 59 -17.62 9.42 3.39
N SER A 60 -17.86 9.19 4.67
CA SER A 60 -17.54 7.93 5.34
C SER A 60 -18.80 7.40 6.00
N ILE A 61 -19.16 6.16 5.69
CA ILE A 61 -20.31 5.48 6.29
C ILE A 61 -19.81 4.32 7.15
N GLY A 62 -20.03 4.43 8.44
CA GLY A 62 -19.67 3.44 9.45
C GLY A 62 -20.81 2.49 9.76
N ASN A 63 -20.48 1.23 10.08
CA ASN A 63 -21.44 0.26 10.62
C ASN A 63 -22.63 -0.05 9.70
N CYS A 64 -22.38 -0.18 8.39
CA CYS A 64 -23.42 -0.44 7.39
C CYS A 64 -24.08 -1.81 7.61
N GLU A 65 -25.20 -1.85 8.31
CA GLU A 65 -26.05 -3.04 8.41
C GLU A 65 -26.94 -3.21 7.18
N LYS A 66 -27.32 -2.12 6.52
CA LYS A 66 -28.13 -2.13 5.31
C LYS A 66 -27.36 -1.49 4.16
N VAL A 67 -27.51 -2.07 2.98
CA VAL A 67 -26.93 -1.52 1.74
C VAL A 67 -27.66 -0.22 1.42
N PRO A 68 -26.94 0.90 1.20
CA PRO A 68 -27.57 2.13 0.72
C PRO A 68 -28.31 1.88 -0.62
N PRO A 69 -29.49 2.47 -0.84
CA PRO A 69 -30.21 2.30 -2.10
C PRO A 69 -29.44 2.90 -3.27
N ALA A 70 -29.78 2.52 -4.50
CA ALA A 70 -29.23 3.16 -5.70
C ALA A 70 -29.45 4.68 -5.67
N ASN A 71 -28.50 5.45 -6.24
CA ASN A 71 -28.50 6.92 -6.24
C ASN A 71 -28.47 7.57 -4.84
N PHE A 72 -28.09 6.81 -3.79
CA PHE A 72 -27.92 7.37 -2.45
C PHE A 72 -26.79 8.40 -2.40
N PHE A 73 -25.68 8.13 -3.10
CA PHE A 73 -24.52 9.00 -3.10
C PHE A 73 -24.67 10.17 -4.07
N PRO A 74 -24.27 11.39 -3.67
CA PRO A 74 -24.29 12.54 -4.58
C PRO A 74 -23.26 12.33 -5.71
N SER A 75 -23.60 12.79 -6.92
CA SER A 75 -22.72 12.67 -8.09
C SER A 75 -21.41 13.47 -7.97
N SER A 76 -21.33 14.45 -7.07
CA SER A 76 -20.11 15.22 -6.76
C SER A 76 -19.11 14.46 -5.87
N LEU A 77 -19.47 13.29 -5.35
CA LEU A 77 -18.65 12.56 -4.39
C LEU A 77 -17.37 12.03 -5.05
N LYS A 78 -16.21 12.38 -4.47
CA LYS A 78 -14.87 11.98 -4.94
C LYS A 78 -14.21 10.94 -4.06
N SER A 79 -14.49 10.97 -2.76
CA SER A 79 -13.94 10.03 -1.78
C SER A 79 -15.05 9.36 -0.98
N LEU A 80 -15.01 8.04 -0.89
CA LEU A 80 -15.98 7.26 -0.13
C LEU A 80 -15.28 6.20 0.72
N LYS A 81 -15.63 6.15 2.00
CA LYS A 81 -15.28 5.06 2.91
C LYS A 81 -16.55 4.34 3.35
N LEU A 82 -16.61 3.03 3.15
CA LEU A 82 -17.70 2.17 3.62
C LEU A 82 -17.14 1.15 4.60
N ILE A 83 -17.74 1.09 5.80
CA ILE A 83 -17.43 0.09 6.81
C ILE A 83 -18.69 -0.74 7.02
N PHE A 84 -18.66 -1.99 6.60
CA PHE A 84 -19.75 -2.93 6.81
C PHE A 84 -19.65 -3.57 8.19
N SER A 85 -20.79 -3.76 8.86
CA SER A 85 -20.84 -4.44 10.17
C SER A 85 -20.69 -5.97 10.05
N SER A 86 -20.88 -6.51 8.85
CA SER A 86 -20.81 -7.93 8.50
C SER A 86 -20.27 -8.06 7.07
N GLU A 87 -19.92 -9.27 6.65
CA GLU A 87 -19.44 -9.61 5.30
C GLU A 87 -20.52 -9.40 4.23
N LYS A 88 -20.86 -8.14 3.97
CA LYS A 88 -21.90 -7.72 3.05
C LYS A 88 -21.29 -7.20 1.76
N SER A 89 -22.08 -7.32 0.71
CA SER A 89 -21.86 -6.67 -0.58
C SER A 89 -22.88 -5.55 -0.78
N PHE A 90 -22.62 -4.70 -1.77
CA PHE A 90 -23.60 -3.71 -2.24
C PHE A 90 -24.04 -4.04 -3.67
N ILE A 91 -25.07 -3.38 -4.20
CA ILE A 91 -25.57 -3.64 -5.57
C ILE A 91 -24.73 -2.92 -6.64
N ALA A 92 -24.63 -3.51 -7.84
CA ALA A 92 -23.99 -2.87 -8.99
C ALA A 92 -24.59 -1.48 -9.28
N GLY A 93 -23.74 -0.54 -9.71
CA GLY A 93 -24.14 0.85 -9.99
C GLY A 93 -24.48 1.70 -8.76
N LEU A 94 -24.23 1.21 -7.53
CA LEU A 94 -24.42 2.02 -6.32
C LEU A 94 -23.47 3.23 -6.27
N LEU A 95 -22.21 3.03 -6.66
CA LEU A 95 -21.17 4.04 -6.54
C LEU A 95 -21.31 5.11 -7.64
N PRO A 96 -21.10 6.40 -7.32
CA PRO A 96 -21.17 7.46 -8.31
C PRO A 96 -20.02 7.34 -9.32
N LEU A 97 -20.31 7.58 -10.60
CA LEU A 97 -19.35 7.45 -11.70
C LEU A 97 -18.15 8.42 -11.61
N GLY A 98 -18.18 9.42 -10.73
CA GLY A 98 -17.10 10.38 -10.54
C GLY A 98 -16.17 10.07 -9.36
N LEU A 99 -16.33 8.91 -8.72
CA LEU A 99 -15.60 8.51 -7.52
C LEU A 99 -14.14 8.18 -7.83
N GLU A 100 -13.21 8.75 -7.07
CA GLU A 100 -11.76 8.63 -7.29
C GLU A 100 -11.08 7.81 -6.20
N THR A 101 -11.52 7.95 -4.94
CA THR A 101 -10.98 7.22 -3.79
C THR A 101 -12.07 6.38 -3.16
N LEU A 102 -11.81 5.08 -3.00
CA LEU A 102 -12.74 4.13 -2.39
C LEU A 102 -12.03 3.31 -1.32
N GLU A 103 -12.54 3.37 -0.09
CA GLU A 103 -12.13 2.49 1.01
C GLU A 103 -13.31 1.58 1.40
N LEU A 104 -13.09 0.27 1.34
CA LEU A 104 -14.05 -0.76 1.71
C LEU A 104 -13.50 -1.55 2.89
N ASN A 105 -14.24 -1.60 4.01
CA ASN A 105 -13.90 -2.41 5.17
C ASN A 105 -14.98 -3.46 5.41
N ASN A 106 -14.56 -4.72 5.64
CA ASN A 106 -15.44 -5.89 5.81
C ASN A 106 -16.35 -6.12 4.59
N TYR A 107 -15.85 -5.79 3.40
CA TYR A 107 -16.59 -5.96 2.15
C TYR A 107 -16.40 -7.36 1.60
N ASN A 108 -17.51 -8.01 1.25
CA ASN A 108 -17.50 -9.38 0.71
C ASN A 108 -18.19 -9.48 -0.66
N GLY A 109 -18.25 -8.36 -1.39
CA GLY A 109 -18.80 -8.34 -2.74
C GLY A 109 -17.74 -8.47 -3.83
N PRO A 110 -18.18 -8.55 -5.09
CA PRO A 110 -17.29 -8.58 -6.24
C PRO A 110 -16.62 -7.23 -6.46
N VAL A 111 -15.33 -7.26 -6.79
CA VAL A 111 -14.54 -6.10 -7.18
C VAL A 111 -14.41 -6.17 -8.70
N THR A 112 -15.45 -5.68 -9.39
CA THR A 112 -15.56 -5.61 -10.86
C THR A 112 -16.05 -4.23 -11.28
N LEU A 113 -15.97 -3.92 -12.58
CA LEU A 113 -16.38 -2.62 -13.15
C LEU A 113 -17.87 -2.28 -12.92
N GLU A 114 -18.71 -3.29 -12.73
CA GLU A 114 -20.13 -3.09 -12.42
C GLU A 114 -20.34 -2.54 -11.00
N TYR A 115 -19.40 -2.81 -10.09
CA TYR A 115 -19.47 -2.45 -8.68
C TYR A 115 -18.55 -1.27 -8.34
N ILE A 116 -17.36 -1.23 -8.94
CA ILE A 116 -16.36 -0.21 -8.71
C ILE A 116 -16.08 0.52 -10.03
N PRO A 117 -16.42 1.82 -10.14
CA PRO A 117 -16.20 2.61 -11.34
C PRO A 117 -14.72 2.66 -11.74
N ASP A 118 -14.45 2.69 -13.06
CA ASP A 118 -13.09 2.86 -13.63
C ASP A 118 -12.43 4.20 -13.26
N THR A 119 -13.19 5.17 -12.75
CA THR A 119 -12.63 6.45 -12.26
C THR A 119 -11.90 6.32 -10.93
N VAL A 120 -12.02 5.18 -10.23
CA VAL A 120 -11.33 4.95 -8.95
C VAL A 120 -9.84 4.79 -9.20
N THR A 121 -9.07 5.74 -8.68
CA THR A 121 -7.61 5.78 -8.79
C THR A 121 -6.92 5.26 -7.53
N THR A 122 -7.62 5.25 -6.39
CA THR A 122 -7.12 4.71 -5.13
C THR A 122 -8.16 3.81 -4.51
N LEU A 123 -7.82 2.52 -4.40
CA LEU A 123 -8.70 1.49 -3.87
C LEU A 123 -8.06 0.86 -2.64
N THR A 124 -8.74 0.98 -1.50
CA THR A 124 -8.36 0.33 -0.25
C THR A 124 -9.40 -0.72 0.11
N ILE A 125 -9.01 -1.99 0.19
CA ILE A 125 -9.93 -3.06 0.59
C ILE A 125 -9.37 -3.81 1.79
N ASN A 126 -10.09 -3.70 2.90
CA ASN A 126 -9.71 -4.30 4.16
C ASN A 126 -10.69 -5.42 4.54
N ASN A 127 -10.15 -6.56 4.96
CA ASN A 127 -10.92 -7.67 5.49
C ASN A 127 -11.90 -8.28 4.47
N ILE A 128 -11.35 -8.83 3.39
CA ILE A 128 -12.15 -9.57 2.39
C ILE A 128 -12.26 -11.01 2.88
N GLY A 129 -13.48 -11.49 3.10
CA GLY A 129 -13.73 -12.86 3.57
C GLY A 129 -13.49 -13.95 2.51
N HIS A 130 -13.18 -13.57 1.27
CA HIS A 130 -13.04 -14.48 0.13
C HIS A 130 -11.80 -14.17 -0.72
N PRO A 131 -11.28 -15.16 -1.49
CA PRO A 131 -10.22 -14.93 -2.47
C PRO A 131 -10.63 -13.88 -3.51
N MET A 132 -9.70 -12.99 -3.85
CA MET A 132 -9.88 -11.98 -4.88
C MET A 132 -9.82 -12.61 -6.28
N ASN A 133 -10.88 -13.31 -6.70
CA ASN A 133 -11.13 -13.62 -8.11
C ASN A 133 -11.70 -12.37 -8.81
N THR A 134 -10.93 -11.28 -8.84
CA THR A 134 -11.47 -9.95 -9.10
C THR A 134 -10.81 -9.27 -10.28
N VAL A 135 -11.62 -8.63 -11.12
CA VAL A 135 -11.17 -7.76 -12.20
C VAL A 135 -11.09 -6.34 -11.65
N LEU A 136 -9.90 -5.93 -11.24
CA LEU A 136 -9.65 -4.59 -10.72
C LEU A 136 -9.99 -3.51 -11.78
N PRO A 137 -10.38 -2.29 -11.36
CA PRO A 137 -10.58 -1.18 -12.28
C PRO A 137 -9.38 -0.94 -13.19
N SER A 138 -9.62 -0.75 -14.48
CA SER A 138 -8.58 -0.71 -15.50
C SER A 138 -7.63 0.48 -15.36
N GLY A 139 -8.11 1.56 -14.73
CA GLY A 139 -7.37 2.79 -14.48
C GLY A 139 -6.79 2.92 -13.08
N LEU A 140 -6.64 1.83 -12.30
CA LEU A 140 -6.21 1.89 -10.90
C LEU A 140 -4.67 1.94 -10.76
N PRO A 141 -4.05 3.07 -10.33
CA PRO A 141 -2.63 3.12 -10.00
C PRO A 141 -2.29 2.66 -8.58
N ASN A 142 -3.19 2.85 -7.60
CA ASN A 142 -2.90 2.60 -6.20
C ASN A 142 -3.87 1.57 -5.60
N LEU A 143 -3.33 0.44 -5.16
CA LEU A 143 -4.07 -0.60 -4.47
C LEU A 143 -3.52 -0.80 -3.06
N THR A 144 -4.37 -0.59 -2.07
CA THR A 144 -4.12 -1.04 -0.70
C THR A 144 -5.05 -2.20 -0.39
N PHE A 145 -4.51 -3.31 0.08
CA PHE A 145 -5.36 -4.42 0.47
C PHE A 145 -4.82 -5.18 1.66
N ARG A 146 -5.74 -5.73 2.44
CA ARG A 146 -5.49 -6.62 3.57
C ARG A 146 -6.22 -7.92 3.29
N PRO A 147 -5.61 -8.84 2.54
CA PRO A 147 -6.29 -10.07 2.22
C PRO A 147 -6.24 -11.00 3.45
N GLU A 148 -7.35 -11.69 3.67
CA GLU A 148 -7.35 -12.90 4.49
C GLU A 148 -6.95 -14.13 3.66
N SER A 149 -6.78 -13.94 2.35
CA SER A 149 -6.66 -14.94 1.30
C SER A 149 -5.48 -14.64 0.36
N GLU A 150 -5.40 -15.34 -0.76
CA GLU A 150 -4.34 -15.20 -1.76
C GLU A 150 -4.36 -13.82 -2.45
N SER A 151 -3.19 -13.38 -2.92
CA SER A 151 -3.05 -12.13 -3.68
C SER A 151 -3.82 -12.19 -5.01
N PRO A 152 -4.31 -11.05 -5.54
CA PRO A 152 -4.86 -11.01 -6.89
C PRO A 152 -3.90 -11.62 -7.91
N THR A 153 -4.42 -12.44 -8.82
CA THR A 153 -3.64 -13.04 -9.91
C THR A 153 -3.54 -12.14 -11.13
N MET A 154 -4.38 -11.11 -11.22
CA MET A 154 -4.42 -10.15 -12.32
C MET A 154 -4.45 -8.73 -11.77
N TYR A 155 -3.57 -7.89 -12.30
CA TYR A 155 -3.53 -6.48 -11.98
C TYR A 155 -3.87 -5.65 -13.23
N PRO A 156 -4.31 -4.40 -13.11
CA PRO A 156 -4.39 -3.51 -14.25
C PRO A 156 -2.98 -3.04 -14.62
N SER A 157 -2.70 -2.83 -15.91
CA SER A 157 -1.38 -2.38 -16.38
C SER A 157 -1.00 -0.97 -15.88
N THR A 158 -1.98 -0.22 -15.37
CA THR A 158 -1.81 1.09 -14.74
C THR A 158 -1.31 1.02 -13.31
N ILE A 159 -1.28 -0.16 -12.66
CA ILE A 159 -0.87 -0.27 -11.26
C ILE A 159 0.58 0.20 -11.09
N ARG A 160 0.81 1.04 -10.08
CA ARG A 160 2.12 1.61 -9.73
C ARG A 160 2.47 1.41 -8.27
N SER A 161 1.47 1.38 -7.39
CA SER A 161 1.67 1.21 -5.96
C SER A 161 0.79 0.09 -5.41
N ILE A 162 1.44 -0.87 -4.73
CA ILE A 162 0.77 -1.92 -3.97
C ILE A 162 1.16 -1.79 -2.50
N ASN A 163 0.15 -1.62 -1.64
CA ASN A 163 0.32 -1.64 -0.19
C ASN A 163 -0.44 -2.83 0.41
N TYR A 164 0.31 -3.84 0.78
CA TYR A 164 -0.17 -4.98 1.50
C TYR A 164 -0.15 -4.71 3.01
N GLN A 165 -1.32 -4.69 3.62
CA GLN A 165 -1.47 -4.54 5.06
C GLN A 165 -1.71 -5.91 5.70
N LYS A 166 -0.98 -6.24 6.76
CA LYS A 166 -1.14 -7.53 7.48
C LYS A 166 -2.24 -7.48 8.54
N ARG A 167 -2.79 -8.66 8.86
CA ARG A 167 -3.41 -8.96 10.16
C ARG A 167 -2.43 -9.77 11.00
N TYR A 168 -2.36 -9.46 12.30
CA TYR A 168 -1.44 -9.96 13.33
C TYR A 168 -1.08 -11.46 13.36
N GLN A 169 -1.66 -12.32 12.51
CA GLN A 169 -1.53 -13.78 12.63
C GLN A 169 -1.30 -14.53 11.30
N HIS A 170 -1.42 -13.88 10.14
CA HIS A 170 -1.25 -14.56 8.84
C HIS A 170 -0.41 -13.70 7.90
N THR A 171 0.85 -14.10 7.69
CA THR A 171 1.67 -13.55 6.62
C THR A 171 1.55 -14.48 5.42
N PRO A 172 1.22 -13.97 4.22
CA PRO A 172 1.28 -14.78 3.02
C PRO A 172 2.68 -15.36 2.87
N THR A 173 2.74 -16.60 2.42
CA THR A 173 4.01 -17.21 2.04
C THR A 173 4.52 -16.64 0.72
N LEU A 174 3.62 -16.19 -0.16
CA LEU A 174 3.91 -15.74 -1.51
C LEU A 174 3.14 -14.46 -1.87
N PHE A 175 3.85 -13.51 -2.46
CA PHE A 175 3.30 -12.30 -3.06
C PHE A 175 3.38 -12.40 -4.57
N ILE A 176 2.29 -12.07 -5.26
CA ILE A 176 2.28 -11.95 -6.72
C ILE A 176 2.34 -10.47 -7.05
N LEU A 177 3.38 -10.03 -7.78
CA LEU A 177 3.59 -8.62 -8.11
C LEU A 177 3.72 -8.44 -9.62
N PRO A 178 3.08 -7.41 -10.21
CA PRO A 178 3.26 -7.11 -11.61
C PRO A 178 4.59 -6.41 -11.87
N THR A 179 5.15 -6.56 -13.07
CA THR A 179 6.47 -6.00 -13.43
C THR A 179 6.60 -4.48 -13.37
N TYR A 180 5.49 -3.75 -13.43
CA TYR A 180 5.47 -2.30 -13.59
C TYR A 180 5.28 -1.50 -12.29
N ILE A 181 5.27 -2.15 -11.11
CA ILE A 181 5.14 -1.43 -9.84
C ILE A 181 6.39 -0.60 -9.53
N GLU A 182 6.16 0.58 -8.97
CA GLU A 182 7.17 1.55 -8.56
C GLU A 182 7.31 1.60 -7.04
N SER A 183 6.21 1.33 -6.33
CA SER A 183 6.14 1.32 -4.87
C SER A 183 5.52 0.01 -4.37
N PHE A 184 6.19 -0.63 -3.41
CA PHE A 184 5.71 -1.83 -2.74
C PHE A 184 5.79 -1.66 -1.23
N SER A 185 4.69 -1.96 -0.53
CA SER A 185 4.65 -2.00 0.93
C SER A 185 4.11 -3.34 1.37
N CYS A 186 4.81 -4.01 2.30
CA CYS A 186 4.38 -5.27 2.88
C CYS A 186 4.94 -5.44 4.29
N ASP A 187 4.48 -6.47 4.99
CA ASP A 187 5.12 -6.88 6.22
C ASP A 187 6.21 -7.91 5.96
N ALA A 188 7.30 -7.79 6.71
CA ALA A 188 8.38 -8.73 6.74
C ALA A 188 7.94 -10.06 7.36
N VAL A 189 8.54 -11.15 6.90
CA VAL A 189 8.36 -12.48 7.46
C VAL A 189 9.51 -12.82 8.38
N GLU A 190 9.21 -13.56 9.43
CA GLU A 190 10.23 -14.17 10.27
C GLU A 190 10.96 -15.26 9.49
N ALA A 191 12.25 -15.06 9.25
CA ALA A 191 13.11 -16.02 8.56
C ALA A 191 13.75 -17.03 9.53
N LYS A 192 14.11 -16.59 10.74
CA LYS A 192 14.74 -17.43 11.76
C LYS A 192 14.62 -16.80 13.14
N THR A 193 14.14 -17.56 14.13
CA THR A 193 14.20 -17.16 15.54
C THR A 193 15.18 -18.02 16.33
N THR A 194 15.95 -17.34 17.16
CA THR A 194 16.76 -17.91 18.23
C THR A 194 16.28 -17.32 19.55
N TYR A 195 16.70 -17.88 20.69
CA TYR A 195 16.25 -17.42 22.02
C TYR A 195 16.44 -15.90 22.27
N GLN A 196 17.36 -15.25 21.57
CA GLN A 196 17.67 -13.83 21.79
C GLN A 196 17.50 -12.95 20.54
N ASN A 197 17.30 -13.53 19.36
CA ASN A 197 17.31 -12.77 18.11
C ASN A 197 16.34 -13.35 17.09
N THR A 198 15.48 -12.48 16.56
CA THR A 198 14.56 -12.79 15.47
C THR A 198 15.05 -12.11 14.19
N VAL A 199 15.30 -12.91 13.16
CA VAL A 199 15.74 -12.43 11.85
C VAL A 199 14.53 -12.34 10.94
N PHE A 200 14.27 -11.15 10.40
CA PHE A 200 13.24 -10.88 9.42
C PHE A 200 13.81 -10.81 8.02
N SER A 201 12.99 -11.17 7.02
CA SER A 201 13.29 -10.97 5.61
C SER A 201 12.04 -10.55 4.86
N LEU A 202 12.21 -10.15 3.60
CA LEU A 202 11.08 -10.06 2.71
C LEU A 202 10.45 -11.45 2.49
N PRO A 203 9.13 -11.51 2.27
CA PRO A 203 8.43 -12.73 1.88
C PRO A 203 8.86 -13.21 0.48
N GLN A 204 8.44 -14.40 0.08
CA GLN A 204 8.67 -14.86 -1.28
C GLN A 204 7.81 -14.05 -2.25
N ILE A 205 8.37 -13.76 -3.42
CA ILE A 205 7.74 -12.95 -4.45
C ILE A 205 7.70 -13.77 -5.74
N MET A 206 6.60 -13.66 -6.47
CA MET A 206 6.45 -14.11 -7.85
C MET A 206 6.16 -12.87 -8.68
N ILE A 207 6.97 -12.65 -9.70
CA ILE A 207 6.74 -11.57 -10.64
C ILE A 207 5.87 -12.11 -11.76
N ILE A 208 4.78 -11.42 -12.08
CA ILE A 208 3.95 -11.74 -13.24
C ILE A 208 4.08 -10.65 -14.29
N ASN A 209 4.24 -11.07 -15.54
CA ASN A 209 4.01 -10.18 -16.67
C ASN A 209 2.51 -10.01 -16.82
N ASN A 210 2.05 -8.76 -16.76
CA ASN A 210 0.63 -8.43 -16.86
C ASN A 210 0.14 -8.46 -18.33
N ASP A 211 0.62 -9.43 -19.10
CA ASP A 211 0.43 -9.62 -20.54
C ASP A 211 -0.40 -10.88 -20.86
N ASP A 212 -1.20 -11.34 -19.88
CA ASP A 212 -2.03 -12.54 -19.94
C ASP A 212 -1.27 -13.86 -20.13
N SER A 213 0.06 -13.87 -19.96
CA SER A 213 0.85 -15.11 -19.99
C SER A 213 0.43 -16.06 -18.86
N PRO A 214 0.36 -17.38 -19.10
CA PRO A 214 0.05 -18.37 -18.07
C PRO A 214 0.97 -18.25 -16.85
N LEU A 215 0.42 -18.42 -15.64
CA LEU A 215 1.23 -18.42 -14.39
C LEU A 215 2.38 -19.44 -14.42
N ALA A 216 2.20 -20.57 -15.12
CA ALA A 216 3.22 -21.61 -15.26
C ALA A 216 4.48 -21.13 -16.01
N ASP A 217 4.37 -20.06 -16.81
CA ASP A 217 5.46 -19.51 -17.62
C ASP A 217 6.24 -18.42 -16.88
N ASN A 218 5.78 -18.00 -15.70
CA ASN A 218 6.44 -16.99 -14.86
C ASN A 218 7.29 -17.67 -13.77
N PRO A 219 8.63 -17.70 -13.88
CA PRO A 219 9.46 -18.35 -12.88
C PRO A 219 9.41 -17.62 -11.53
N PHE A 220 9.57 -18.36 -10.44
CA PHE A 220 9.74 -17.75 -9.12
C PHE A 220 11.00 -16.89 -9.11
N HIS A 221 10.85 -15.64 -8.68
CA HIS A 221 11.95 -14.70 -8.56
C HIS A 221 12.08 -14.28 -7.09
N PHE A 222 13.23 -14.51 -6.47
CA PHE A 222 13.52 -13.96 -5.14
C PHE A 222 13.75 -12.45 -5.14
N VAL A 223 13.45 -11.79 -6.25
CA VAL A 223 13.85 -10.42 -6.55
C VAL A 223 12.58 -9.60 -6.74
N LEU A 224 12.60 -8.37 -6.25
CA LEU A 224 11.53 -7.41 -6.50
C LEU A 224 11.46 -7.05 -7.99
N PRO A 225 10.29 -6.65 -8.52
CA PRO A 225 10.23 -6.08 -9.87
C PRO A 225 11.27 -4.97 -10.06
N SER A 226 11.90 -4.93 -11.23
CA SER A 226 13.03 -4.03 -11.50
C SER A 226 12.67 -2.54 -11.43
N ARG A 227 11.37 -2.20 -11.42
CA ARG A 227 10.91 -0.81 -11.29
C ARG A 227 10.59 -0.40 -9.86
N VAL A 228 10.63 -1.30 -8.88
CA VAL A 228 10.39 -0.93 -7.48
C VAL A 228 11.52 -0.02 -7.00
N ALA A 229 11.22 1.26 -6.90
CA ALA A 229 12.10 2.29 -6.38
C ALA A 229 11.84 2.52 -4.88
N HIS A 230 10.60 2.35 -4.43
CA HIS A 230 10.22 2.57 -3.04
C HIS A 230 9.71 1.27 -2.41
N LEU A 231 10.35 0.87 -1.31
CA LEU A 231 9.99 -0.32 -0.55
C LEU A 231 9.72 0.04 0.91
N THR A 232 8.55 -0.34 1.41
CA THR A 232 8.22 -0.25 2.83
C THR A 232 8.03 -1.65 3.40
N ALA A 233 8.79 -1.98 4.44
CA ALA A 233 8.71 -3.26 5.16
C ALA A 233 8.25 -3.03 6.60
N GLY A 234 7.06 -3.50 6.94
CA GLY A 234 6.56 -3.55 8.33
C GLY A 234 7.20 -4.69 9.10
N VAL A 235 7.71 -4.43 10.30
CA VAL A 235 8.30 -5.41 11.20
C VAL A 235 7.63 -5.28 12.55
N GLN A 236 7.04 -6.39 13.01
CA GLN A 236 6.50 -6.47 14.35
C GLN A 236 7.49 -7.22 15.24
N VAL A 237 7.93 -6.58 16.31
CA VAL A 237 8.94 -7.14 17.23
C VAL A 237 8.37 -7.12 18.64
N ASP A 238 8.46 -8.26 19.32
CA ASP A 238 8.11 -8.36 20.74
C ASP A 238 9.08 -7.51 21.58
N ASN A 239 8.53 -6.82 22.59
CA ASN A 239 9.20 -5.77 23.39
C ASN A 239 10.56 -6.15 24.03
N TYR A 240 10.96 -7.41 24.01
CA TYR A 240 12.16 -7.92 24.68
C TYR A 240 13.15 -8.65 23.76
N SER A 241 12.85 -8.77 22.47
CA SER A 241 13.70 -9.49 21.52
C SER A 241 14.64 -8.56 20.76
N LYS A 242 15.89 -8.98 20.55
CA LYS A 242 16.71 -8.35 19.50
C LYS A 242 16.13 -8.79 18.16
N PHE A 243 16.24 -7.92 17.17
CA PHE A 243 15.88 -8.29 15.81
C PHE A 243 16.99 -7.95 14.84
N SER A 244 16.94 -8.60 13.69
CA SER A 244 17.79 -8.30 12.54
C SER A 244 16.93 -8.35 11.29
N PHE A 245 17.25 -7.57 10.26
CA PHE A 245 16.54 -7.58 8.99
C PHE A 245 17.54 -7.90 7.87
N ARG A 246 17.21 -8.89 7.03
CA ARG A 246 18.05 -9.29 5.89
C ARG A 246 17.89 -8.30 4.74
N LEU A 247 18.97 -7.61 4.42
CA LEU A 247 19.02 -6.62 3.33
C LEU A 247 19.70 -7.15 2.06
N ASP A 248 20.33 -8.33 2.11
CA ASP A 248 21.14 -8.85 1.02
C ASP A 248 20.35 -9.00 -0.29
N THR A 249 19.10 -9.46 -0.21
CA THR A 249 18.22 -9.55 -1.38
C THR A 249 17.87 -8.19 -1.98
N ILE A 250 17.67 -7.17 -1.12
CA ILE A 250 17.29 -5.82 -1.54
C ILE A 250 18.50 -5.12 -2.17
N ILE A 251 19.64 -5.13 -1.49
CA ILE A 251 20.83 -4.40 -1.91
C ILE A 251 21.40 -4.98 -3.21
N ASN A 252 21.53 -6.30 -3.30
CA ASN A 252 22.28 -6.93 -4.39
C ASN A 252 21.44 -7.16 -5.66
N TYR A 253 20.11 -7.24 -5.53
CA TYR A 253 19.27 -7.69 -6.64
C TYR A 253 18.13 -6.74 -6.99
N SER A 254 17.94 -5.61 -6.30
CA SER A 254 16.85 -4.68 -6.60
C SER A 254 17.30 -3.27 -6.93
N ASN A 255 16.41 -2.53 -7.59
CA ASN A 255 16.54 -1.11 -7.89
C ASN A 255 15.90 -0.22 -6.82
N VAL A 256 15.69 -0.75 -5.60
CA VAL A 256 15.14 0.03 -4.49
C VAL A 256 16.09 1.19 -4.18
N GLN A 257 15.57 2.40 -4.35
CA GLN A 257 16.21 3.66 -4.03
C GLN A 257 15.88 4.08 -2.60
N ASP A 258 14.64 3.88 -2.16
CA ASP A 258 14.19 4.21 -0.81
C ASP A 258 13.63 2.96 -0.11
N LEU A 259 14.24 2.61 1.01
CA LEU A 259 13.79 1.55 1.90
C LEU A 259 13.33 2.16 3.23
N SER A 260 12.06 1.96 3.57
CA SER A 260 11.51 2.26 4.89
C SER A 260 11.24 0.96 5.63
N ILE A 261 11.78 0.81 6.84
CA ILE A 261 11.49 -0.30 7.73
C ILE A 261 10.73 0.27 8.93
N ILE A 262 9.46 -0.12 9.04
CA ILE A 262 8.57 0.34 10.11
C ILE A 262 8.59 -0.72 11.22
N ILE A 263 9.18 -0.40 12.37
CA ILE A 263 9.31 -1.31 13.52
C ILE A 263 8.39 -0.85 14.63
N ASN A 264 7.24 -1.52 14.80
CA ASN A 264 6.19 -1.09 15.72
C ASN A 264 5.74 0.37 15.43
N ILE A 265 6.27 1.35 16.18
CA ILE A 265 6.02 2.80 16.00
C ILE A 265 7.23 3.58 15.44
N LEU A 266 8.38 2.92 15.29
CA LEU A 266 9.62 3.53 14.81
C LEU A 266 9.71 3.37 13.30
N ASN A 267 10.26 4.38 12.62
CA ASN A 267 10.53 4.33 11.19
C ASN A 267 12.04 4.49 10.96
N LEU A 268 12.65 3.48 10.34
CA LEU A 268 14.02 3.52 9.85
C LEU A 268 14.00 3.68 8.34
N SER A 269 14.55 4.79 7.84
CA SER A 269 14.67 5.04 6.40
C SER A 269 16.11 4.92 5.95
N ILE A 270 16.32 4.19 4.86
CA ILE A 270 17.61 3.98 4.18
C ILE A 270 17.41 4.35 2.71
N SER A 271 18.18 5.31 2.21
CA SER A 271 18.16 5.67 0.79
C SER A 271 19.48 5.33 0.13
N ARG A 272 19.43 4.78 -1.08
CA ARG A 272 20.60 4.53 -1.92
C ARG A 272 21.09 5.87 -2.45
N PHE A 273 22.35 6.18 -2.21
CA PHE A 273 22.98 7.36 -2.79
C PHE A 273 23.41 7.01 -4.23
N GLU A 274 22.87 7.70 -5.23
CA GLU A 274 23.39 7.57 -6.60
C GLU A 274 24.67 8.40 -6.70
N GLU A 275 25.81 7.74 -6.91
CA GLU A 275 27.15 8.35 -7.00
C GLU A 275 27.36 9.28 -8.23
N TRP A 276 26.28 9.72 -8.89
CA TRP A 276 26.31 10.51 -10.12
C TRP A 276 25.80 11.95 -9.98
N MET A 277 25.70 12.48 -8.76
CA MET A 277 25.83 13.94 -8.65
C MET A 277 27.29 14.27 -8.94
N ASP A 278 27.57 14.65 -10.19
CA ASP A 278 28.82 15.25 -10.62
C ASP A 278 29.29 16.24 -9.55
N PHE A 279 30.21 15.81 -8.70
CA PHE A 279 31.02 16.71 -7.91
C PHE A 279 31.93 17.41 -8.92
N SER A 280 31.40 18.45 -9.57
CA SER A 280 32.24 19.47 -10.15
C SER A 280 32.97 20.11 -8.98
N PHE A 281 34.15 19.57 -8.64
CA PHE A 281 35.13 20.27 -7.85
C PHE A 281 35.51 21.52 -8.65
N THR A 282 34.78 22.61 -8.46
CA THR A 282 35.31 23.95 -8.73
C THR A 282 36.58 24.07 -7.92
N HIS A 283 37.71 23.91 -8.62
CA HIS A 283 39.04 24.10 -8.08
C HIS A 283 39.13 25.51 -7.50
N ALA A 284 39.02 25.62 -6.18
CA ALA A 284 39.52 26.78 -5.46
C ALA A 284 41.05 26.68 -5.41
N SER A 285 41.69 27.13 -6.49
CA SER A 285 43.12 27.39 -6.51
C SER A 285 43.38 28.73 -5.83
N ALA A 286 43.81 28.70 -4.57
CA ALA A 286 44.66 29.74 -4.01
C ALA A 286 45.48 29.16 -2.85
N ALA A 287 46.78 29.11 -3.08
CA ALA A 287 47.83 28.69 -2.16
C ALA A 287 47.85 29.52 -0.87
N LEU A 288 48.20 28.89 0.25
CA LEU A 288 49.39 29.28 1.01
C LEU A 288 49.80 28.17 2.00
N GLU A 289 51.10 28.11 2.23
CA GLU A 289 51.94 27.05 2.77
C GLU A 289 51.71 26.71 4.26
N THR A 290 51.90 25.43 4.63
CA THR A 290 53.01 24.96 5.50
C THR A 290 52.91 23.44 5.80
N PRO A 291 54.02 22.72 6.00
CA PRO A 291 54.03 21.27 6.16
C PRO A 291 53.97 20.84 7.63
N LEU A 292 53.11 19.87 7.94
CA LEU A 292 53.19 19.07 9.16
C LEU A 292 53.28 17.60 8.75
N GLU A 293 54.47 17.04 8.97
CA GLU A 293 54.72 15.60 8.89
C GLU A 293 53.91 14.88 9.97
N THR A 294 53.01 14.00 9.55
CA THR A 294 52.47 12.95 10.42
C THR A 294 52.36 11.64 9.66
N ASN A 295 53.44 10.87 9.78
CA ASN A 295 53.55 9.41 9.84
C ASN A 295 52.23 8.60 9.77
N CYS A 296 51.77 8.28 8.56
CA CYS A 296 50.75 7.26 8.34
C CYS A 296 51.41 5.89 8.12
N ARG A 297 51.28 5.01 9.11
CA ARG A 297 51.62 3.58 8.99
C ARG A 297 50.70 2.92 7.96
N SER A 298 51.32 2.40 6.91
CA SER A 298 50.75 1.51 5.89
C SER A 298 50.10 0.27 6.52
N TYR A 299 48.79 0.08 6.31
CA TYR A 299 48.16 -1.22 6.48
C TYR A 299 48.48 -2.10 5.27
N ARG A 300 49.19 -3.20 5.53
CA ARG A 300 49.43 -4.28 4.55
C ARG A 300 48.11 -4.95 4.20
N THR A 301 47.87 -5.13 2.91
CA THR A 301 46.86 -6.03 2.35
C THR A 301 47.19 -7.50 2.69
N PRO A 302 46.19 -8.36 2.94
CA PRO A 302 46.42 -9.80 3.07
C PRO A 302 46.69 -10.43 1.70
N LYS A 303 47.65 -11.36 1.67
CA LYS A 303 48.02 -12.19 0.54
C LYS A 303 46.85 -13.07 0.08
N SER A 304 46.70 -13.20 -1.23
CA SER A 304 45.90 -14.21 -1.92
C SER A 304 46.31 -15.62 -1.48
N CYS A 305 45.34 -16.44 -1.09
CA CYS A 305 45.49 -17.88 -1.00
C CYS A 305 45.30 -18.46 -2.42
N GLU A 306 46.36 -19.03 -2.98
CA GLU A 306 46.28 -19.95 -4.12
C GLU A 306 45.77 -21.30 -3.61
N GLU A 307 44.63 -21.75 -4.13
CA GLU A 307 44.15 -23.13 -3.95
C GLU A 307 44.88 -24.04 -4.95
N HIS A 308 45.61 -25.03 -4.42
CA HIS A 308 46.03 -26.22 -5.15
C HIS A 308 44.83 -27.17 -5.25
N PHE A 309 44.41 -27.47 -6.48
CA PHE A 309 43.62 -28.66 -6.79
C PHE A 309 44.60 -29.82 -7.04
N GLU A 310 44.60 -30.82 -6.16
CA GLU A 310 45.18 -32.13 -6.43
C GLU A 310 44.15 -32.99 -7.15
N ASP A 311 44.53 -33.46 -8.34
CA ASP A 311 43.86 -34.49 -9.11
C ASP A 311 43.95 -35.83 -8.35
N ASN A 312 42.81 -36.46 -8.09
CA ASN A 312 42.75 -37.88 -7.72
C ASN A 312 42.10 -38.67 -8.86
N GLU A 313 42.93 -39.49 -9.50
CA GLU A 313 42.56 -40.56 -10.42
C GLU A 313 41.74 -41.63 -9.68
N CYS A 314 40.62 -42.04 -10.29
CA CYS A 314 39.93 -43.27 -9.93
C CYS A 314 40.46 -44.43 -10.78
N LEU A 315 41.00 -45.45 -10.09
CA LEU A 315 41.02 -46.85 -10.53
C LEU A 315 39.90 -47.60 -9.81
#